data_AF-A0A6M0A322-F1
#
_entry.id   AF-A0A6M0A322-F1
#
_cell.length_a   1.000
_cell.length_b   1.000
_cell.length_c   1.000
_cell.angle_alpha   90.00
_cell.angle_beta   90.00
_cell.angle_gamma   90.00
#
_symmetry.space_group_name_H-M   'P 1'
#
loop_
_entity.id
_entity.type
_entity.pdbx_description
1 polymer ?
#
loop_
_entity_poly.entity_id
_entity_poly.type
_entity_poly.pdbx_seq_one_letter_code
_entity_poly.pdbx_strand_id
1 'polypeptide(L)' 'MHLWSRAIHQYNLGHNSKLERINNGLKSLPGLYLRSNYTGGIALGDCVRRGTEVATEIYQGLHT' A
#
# COMPACT_ATOMS: atom_id res chain seq x y z
N MET A 1 -19.19 6.05 23.29
CA MET A 1 -18.06 6.57 22.49
C MET A 1 -17.10 5.43 22.23
N HIS A 2 -16.59 5.30 21.01
CA HIS A 2 -15.60 4.27 20.67
C HIS A 2 -14.23 4.93 20.46
N LEU A 3 -13.20 4.40 21.13
CA LEU A 3 -11.83 4.85 21.00
C LEU A 3 -11.02 3.77 20.27
N TRP A 4 -10.37 4.18 19.19
CA TRP A 4 -9.53 3.31 18.38
C TRP A 4 -8.07 3.76 18.51
N SER A 5 -7.31 3.09 19.37
CA SER A 5 -5.94 3.49 19.72
C SER A 5 -4.95 3.49 18.55
N ARG A 6 -5.26 2.76 17.46
CA ARG A 6 -4.44 2.68 16.24
C ARG A 6 -5.28 2.87 14.97
N ALA A 7 -6.23 3.80 14.98
CA ALA A 7 -7.09 4.05 13.83
C ALA A 7 -6.35 4.64 12.62
N ILE A 8 -5.39 5.55 12.87
CA ILE A 8 -4.75 6.35 11.82
C ILE A 8 -3.27 6.04 11.77
N HIS A 9 -2.80 5.62 10.60
CA HIS A 9 -1.38 5.38 10.35
C HIS A 9 -0.58 6.67 10.54
N GLN A 10 0.58 6.56 11.19
CA GLN A 10 1.50 7.68 11.41
C GLN A 10 2.73 7.50 10.52
N TYR A 11 2.98 8.45 9.63
CA TYR A 11 4.16 8.46 8.76
C TYR A 11 5.34 9.09 9.50
N ASN A 12 5.85 8.34 10.46
CA ASN A 12 7.00 8.77 11.26
C ASN A 12 8.26 8.90 10.38
N LEU A 13 9.27 9.59 10.90
CA LEU A 13 10.59 9.65 10.28
C LEU A 13 11.09 8.22 9.96
N GLY A 14 11.61 8.06 8.75
CA GLY A 14 12.03 6.76 8.21
C GLY A 14 10.92 5.90 7.60
N HIS A 15 9.67 6.39 7.51
CA HIS A 15 8.58 5.68 6.84
C HIS A 15 8.92 5.30 5.40
N ASN A 16 9.47 6.24 4.63
CA ASN A 16 9.86 5.99 3.24
C ASN A 16 10.92 4.88 3.13
N SER A 17 11.92 4.86 4.02
CA SER A 17 12.93 3.79 4.06
C SER A 17 12.32 2.42 4.40
N LYS A 18 11.27 2.38 5.24
CA LYS A 18 10.52 1.13 5.49
C LYS A 18 9.77 0.70 4.25
N LEU A 19 9.09 1.62 3.55
CA LEU A 19 8.40 1.33 2.30
C LEU A 19 9.37 0.80 1.24
N GLU A 20 10.55 1.40 1.11
CA GLU A 20 11.58 0.94 0.18
C GLU A 20 12.03 -0.50 0.49
N ARG A 21 12.29 -0.81 1.76
CA ARG A 21 12.64 -2.18 2.19
C ARG A 21 11.53 -3.17 1.88
N ILE A 22 10.27 -2.81 2.12
CA ILE A 22 9.11 -3.65 1.79
C ILE A 22 9.05 -3.88 0.28
N ASN A 23 9.12 -2.83 -0.54
CA ASN A 23 9.07 -2.91 -1.98
C ASN A 23 10.22 -3.74 -2.57
N ASN A 24 11.43 -3.62 -2.00
CA ASN A 24 12.56 -4.44 -2.40
C ASN A 24 12.35 -5.92 -2.04
N GLY A 25 11.78 -6.22 -0.86
CA GLY A 25 11.42 -7.59 -0.48
C GLY A 25 10.37 -8.21 -1.43
N LEU A 26 9.37 -7.44 -1.84
CA LEU A 26 8.31 -7.91 -2.74
C LEU A 26 8.82 -8.35 -4.11
N LYS A 27 9.96 -7.82 -4.58
CA LYS A 27 10.58 -8.28 -5.85
C LYS A 27 10.92 -9.77 -5.85
N SER A 28 11.14 -10.36 -4.67
CA SER A 28 11.40 -11.80 -4.51
C SER A 28 10.13 -12.66 -4.43
N LEU A 29 8.94 -12.05 -4.43
CA LEU A 29 7.64 -12.70 -4.26
C LEU A 29 6.70 -12.32 -5.41
N PRO A 30 6.89 -12.89 -6.62
CA PRO A 30 6.03 -12.60 -7.77
C PRO A 30 4.56 -12.91 -7.46
N GLY A 31 3.66 -12.01 -7.86
CA GLY A 31 2.22 -12.17 -7.60
C GLY A 31 1.75 -11.65 -6.25
N LEU A 32 2.66 -11.24 -5.34
CA LEU A 32 2.28 -10.60 -4.08
C LEU A 32 2.35 -9.07 -4.19
N TYR A 33 1.23 -8.42 -3.91
CA TYR A 33 1.09 -6.96 -3.94
C TYR A 33 0.55 -6.45 -2.62
N LEU A 34 1.14 -5.36 -2.12
CA LEU A 34 0.78 -4.75 -0.85
C LEU A 34 0.30 -3.31 -1.06
N ARG A 35 -0.95 -3.03 -0.66
CA ARG A 35 -1.56 -1.69 -0.75
C ARG A 35 -2.47 -1.44 0.44
N SER A 36 -2.33 -0.27 1.07
CA SER A 36 -3.26 0.22 2.10
C SER A 36 -2.98 1.69 2.44
N ASN A 37 -3.61 2.19 3.51
CA ASN A 37 -3.46 3.54 4.03
C ASN A 37 -2.10 3.84 4.69
N TYR A 38 -1.16 2.88 4.67
CA TYR A 38 0.24 3.11 4.99
C TYR A 38 1.07 3.52 3.76
N THR A 39 0.49 3.46 2.56
CA THR A 39 1.14 3.85 1.30
C THR A 39 0.39 4.99 0.62
N GLY A 40 1.07 6.10 0.39
CA GLY A 40 0.59 7.16 -0.50
C GLY A 40 -0.57 8.03 0.03
N GLY A 41 -1.24 7.68 1.12
CA GLY A 41 -2.29 8.54 1.69
C GLY A 41 -3.12 7.80 2.72
N ILE A 42 -3.56 8.53 3.75
CA ILE A 42 -4.35 7.95 4.86
C ILE A 42 -5.83 7.88 4.49
N ALA A 43 -6.30 8.77 3.61
CA ALA A 43 -7.72 8.90 3.28
C ALA A 43 -8.27 7.67 2.56
N LEU A 44 -9.56 7.39 2.76
CA LEU A 44 -10.24 6.27 2.10
C LEU A 44 -10.18 6.39 0.58
N GLY A 45 -10.49 7.57 0.03
CA GLY A 45 -10.47 7.80 -1.42
C GLY A 45 -9.10 7.54 -2.04
N ASP A 46 -8.04 7.90 -1.32
CA ASP A 46 -6.65 7.61 -1.68
C ASP A 46 -6.35 6.12 -1.73
N CYS A 47 -6.89 5.34 -0.78
CA CYS A 47 -6.73 3.90 -0.72
C CYS A 47 -7.49 3.20 -1.85
N VAL A 48 -8.73 3.61 -2.11
CA VAL A 48 -9.58 3.04 -3.16
C VAL A 48 -8.95 3.29 -4.53
N ARG A 49 -8.62 4.55 -4.84
CA ARG A 49 -8.00 4.91 -6.13
C ARG A 49 -6.74 4.08 -6.38
N ARG A 50 -5.84 4.04 -5.39
CA ARG A 50 -4.57 3.30 -5.48
C ARG A 50 -4.74 1.80 -5.54
N GLY A 51 -5.77 1.25 -4.89
CA GLY A 51 -6.10 -0.17 -4.97
C GLY A 51 -6.55 -0.54 -6.38
N THR A 52 -7.42 0.29 -6.99
CA THR A 52 -7.89 0.12 -8.36
C THR A 52 -6.74 0.21 -9.36
N GLU A 53 -5.86 1.21 -9.23
CA GLU A 53 -4.68 1.36 -10.11
C GLU A 53 -3.83 0.07 -10.14
N VAL A 54 -3.50 -0.49 -8.98
CA VAL A 54 -2.70 -1.72 -8.89
C VAL A 54 -3.46 -2.93 -9.40
N ALA A 55 -4.76 -3.03 -9.13
CA ALA A 55 -5.57 -4.11 -9.70
C ALA A 55 -5.58 -4.06 -11.24
N THR A 56 -5.65 -2.87 -11.83
CA THR A 56 -5.55 -2.68 -13.28
C THR A 56 -4.17 -3.08 -13.80
N GLU A 57 -3.09 -2.67 -13.14
CA GLU A 57 -1.72 -3.08 -13.51
C GLU A 57 -1.54 -4.61 -13.48
N ILE A 58 -2.02 -5.26 -12.42
CA ILE A 58 -1.98 -6.72 -12.27
C ILE A 58 -2.77 -7.38 -13.41
N TYR A 59 -3.99 -6.90 -13.65
CA TYR A 59 -4.85 -7.44 -14.70
C TYR A 59 -4.18 -7.35 -16.08
N GLN A 60 -3.57 -6.21 -16.41
CA GLN A 60 -2.86 -6.06 -17.68
C GLN A 60 -1.61 -6.95 -17.77
N GLY A 61 -0.86 -7.08 -16.67
CA GLY A 61 0.33 -7.93 -16.61
C GLY A 61 0.04 -9.44 -16.72
N LEU A 62 -1.19 -9.88 -16.43
CA LEU A 62 -1.62 -11.28 -16.59
C LEU A 62 -1.97 -11.64 -18.05
N HIS A 63 -2.21 -10.65 -18.90
CA HIS A 63 -2.60 -10.84 -20.31
C HIS A 63 -1.43 -10.62 -21.29
N THR A 64 -0.21 -10.51 -20.79
CA THR A 64 1.03 -10.46 -21.58
C THR A 64 1.76 -11.79 -21.45
#